data_AF-A0A8C6PL70-F1
#
_entry.id   AF-A0A8C6PL70-F1
#
_cell.length_a   1.000
_cell.length_b   1.000
_cell.length_c   1.000
_cell.angle_alpha   90.00
_cell.angle_beta   90.00
_cell.angle_gamma   90.00
#
_symmetry.space_group_name_H-M   'P 1'
#
loop_
_entity.id
_entity.type
_entity.pdbx_description
1 polymer ?
#
loop_
_entity_poly.entity_id
_entity_poly.type
_entity_poly.pdbx_seq_one_letter_code
_entity_poly.pdbx_strand_id
1 'polypeptide(L)'
;MANYRASESKREQFRRYLERSGVLDTLTSVLVALYEEPDKPNNALDFIKLHLGTSGPEPRDSEALRMELADLQQKCSLLMEENKELKNRVIQRETPQEVWRATDPSLAAFGNTTPEPDQDLTGSDL
;
A
#
# COMPACT_ATOMS: atom_id res chain seq x y z
N MET A 1 -51.40 -19.48 -19.61
CA MET A 1 -51.00 -18.55 -18.53
C MET A 1 -49.61 -18.82 -17.91
N ALA A 2 -48.81 -19.77 -18.44
CA ALA A 2 -47.48 -20.07 -17.87
C ALA A 2 -46.35 -19.12 -18.33
N ASN A 3 -46.43 -18.59 -19.56
CA ASN A 3 -45.40 -17.69 -20.10
C ASN A 3 -45.33 -16.33 -19.39
N TYR A 4 -46.44 -15.85 -18.83
CA TYR A 4 -46.50 -14.56 -18.13
C TYR A 4 -45.66 -14.57 -16.84
N ARG A 5 -45.76 -15.65 -16.04
CA ARG A 5 -44.96 -15.80 -14.81
C ARG A 5 -43.47 -15.98 -15.07
N ALA A 6 -43.11 -16.70 -16.14
CA ALA A 6 -41.71 -16.84 -16.55
C ALA A 6 -41.12 -15.52 -17.06
N SER A 7 -41.92 -14.70 -17.76
CA SER A 7 -41.50 -13.35 -18.18
C SER A 7 -41.39 -12.36 -17.01
N GLU A 8 -42.28 -12.46 -16.00
CA GLU A 8 -42.19 -11.67 -14.77
C GLU A 8 -40.92 -12.02 -13.98
N SER A 9 -40.56 -13.30 -13.89
CA SER A 9 -39.33 -13.75 -13.23
C SER A 9 -38.07 -13.16 -13.87
N LYS A 10 -37.96 -13.17 -15.22
CA LYS A 10 -36.84 -12.55 -15.93
C LYS A 10 -36.80 -11.03 -15.74
N ARG A 11 -37.96 -10.36 -15.77
CA ARG A 11 -38.06 -8.92 -15.55
C ARG A 11 -37.65 -8.53 -14.13
N GLU A 12 -38.07 -9.30 -13.15
CA GLU A 12 -37.71 -9.09 -11.74
C GLU A 12 -36.22 -9.33 -11.51
N GLN A 13 -35.63 -10.39 -12.09
CA GLN A 13 -34.18 -10.61 -12.04
C GLN A 13 -33.40 -9.44 -12.62
N PHE A 14 -33.84 -8.89 -13.76
CA PHE A 14 -33.22 -7.72 -14.37
C PHE A 14 -33.36 -6.47 -13.49
N ARG A 15 -34.53 -6.25 -12.90
CA ARG A 15 -34.74 -5.17 -11.93
C ARG A 15 -33.79 -5.31 -10.73
N ARG A 16 -33.70 -6.49 -10.12
CA ARG A 16 -32.80 -6.77 -8.99
C ARG A 16 -31.33 -6.59 -9.36
N TYR A 17 -30.96 -6.93 -10.58
CA TYR A 17 -29.63 -6.67 -11.09
C TYR A 17 -29.33 -5.17 -11.13
N LEU A 18 -30.25 -4.35 -11.67
CA LEU A 18 -30.09 -2.88 -11.73
C LEU A 18 -30.13 -2.22 -10.35
N GLU A 19 -30.93 -2.74 -9.41
CA GLU A 19 -30.91 -2.32 -8.00
C GLU A 19 -29.55 -2.64 -7.37
N ARG A 20 -29.05 -3.88 -7.53
CA ARG A 20 -27.78 -4.31 -6.91
C ARG A 20 -26.57 -3.60 -7.49
N SER A 21 -26.59 -3.26 -8.78
CA SER A 21 -25.50 -2.52 -9.43
C SER A 21 -25.56 -1.00 -9.20
N GLY A 22 -26.58 -0.49 -8.50
CA GLY A 22 -26.74 0.94 -8.22
C GLY A 22 -27.17 1.77 -9.44
N VAL A 23 -27.47 1.15 -10.59
CA VAL A 23 -27.87 1.86 -11.81
C VAL A 23 -29.17 2.64 -11.59
N LEU A 24 -30.11 2.08 -10.82
CA LEU A 24 -31.37 2.77 -10.51
C LEU A 24 -31.15 3.99 -9.62
N ASP A 25 -30.25 3.92 -8.64
CA ASP A 25 -29.92 5.04 -7.76
C ASP A 25 -29.25 6.16 -8.55
N THR A 26 -28.28 5.85 -9.42
CA THR A 26 -27.63 6.83 -10.29
C THR A 26 -28.62 7.49 -11.24
N LEU A 27 -29.48 6.72 -11.92
CA LEU A 27 -30.51 7.27 -12.79
C LEU A 27 -31.49 8.16 -12.02
N THR A 28 -31.87 7.77 -10.80
CA THR A 28 -32.76 8.56 -9.94
C THR A 28 -32.09 9.88 -9.54
N SER A 29 -30.82 9.84 -9.15
CA SER A 29 -30.03 11.02 -8.80
C SER A 29 -29.94 12.04 -9.95
N VAL A 30 -29.63 11.57 -11.17
CA VAL A 30 -29.57 12.44 -12.37
C VAL A 30 -30.94 13.05 -12.68
N LEU A 31 -32.03 12.30 -12.52
CA LEU A 31 -33.38 12.81 -12.73
C LEU A 31 -33.79 13.84 -11.67
N VAL A 32 -33.38 13.65 -10.41
CA VAL A 32 -33.58 14.64 -9.34
C VAL A 32 -32.80 15.92 -9.64
N ALA A 33 -31.53 15.81 -10.03
CA ALA A 33 -30.72 16.96 -10.42
C ALA A 33 -31.37 17.75 -11.58
N LEU A 34 -31.90 17.05 -12.60
CA LEU A 34 -32.64 17.68 -13.69
C LEU A 34 -33.95 18.34 -13.24
N TYR A 35 -34.60 17.79 -12.20
CA TYR A 35 -35.82 18.37 -11.63
C TYR A 35 -35.55 19.63 -10.82
N GLU A 36 -34.44 19.65 -10.07
CA GLU A 36 -34.03 20.76 -9.21
C GLU A 36 -33.42 21.93 -9.99
N GLU A 37 -32.95 21.72 -11.23
CA GLU A 37 -32.41 22.76 -12.08
C GLU A 37 -33.42 23.91 -12.32
N PRO A 38 -33.12 25.14 -11.87
CA PRO A 38 -34.04 26.28 -11.99
C PRO A 38 -34.23 26.73 -13.44
N ASP A 39 -33.19 26.62 -14.27
CA ASP A 39 -33.22 26.87 -15.71
C ASP A 39 -33.22 25.54 -16.46
N LYS A 40 -34.42 25.00 -16.69
CA LYS A 40 -34.56 23.71 -17.39
C LYS A 40 -33.83 23.75 -18.72
N PRO A 41 -32.86 22.85 -18.95
CA PRO A 41 -32.11 22.84 -20.20
C PRO A 41 -33.07 22.60 -21.37
N ASN A 42 -32.94 23.39 -22.44
CA ASN A 42 -33.70 23.22 -23.68
C ASN A 42 -33.60 21.79 -24.25
N ASN A 43 -32.52 21.08 -23.93
CA ASN A 43 -32.34 19.66 -24.24
C ASN A 43 -32.03 18.83 -22.98
N ALA A 44 -33.07 18.29 -22.35
CA ALA A 44 -32.96 17.39 -21.20
C ALA A 44 -32.13 16.12 -21.49
N LEU A 45 -32.13 15.62 -22.74
CA LEU A 45 -31.35 14.42 -23.09
C LEU A 45 -29.85 14.68 -23.04
N ASP A 46 -29.40 15.87 -23.44
CA ASP A 46 -27.97 16.20 -23.39
C ASP A 46 -27.49 16.42 -21.96
N PHE A 47 -28.34 16.99 -21.10
CA PHE A 47 -28.07 17.08 -19.67
C PHE A 47 -27.87 15.70 -19.03
N ILE A 48 -28.78 14.76 -19.32
CA ILE A 48 -28.71 13.39 -18.80
C ILE A 48 -27.44 12.67 -19.30
N LYS A 49 -27.10 12.80 -20.59
CA LYS A 49 -25.88 12.21 -21.15
C LYS A 49 -24.61 12.74 -20.47
N LEU A 50 -24.55 14.05 -20.24
CA LEU A 50 -23.42 14.68 -19.58
C LEU A 50 -23.29 14.18 -18.14
N HIS A 51 -24.38 14.22 -17.37
CA HIS A 51 -24.39 13.83 -15.96
C HIS A 51 -24.12 12.34 -15.75
N LEU A 52 -24.60 11.47 -16.64
CA LEU A 52 -24.24 10.05 -16.63
C LEU A 52 -22.76 9.81 -16.98
N GLY A 53 -22.17 10.63 -17.85
CA GLY A 53 -20.75 10.53 -18.21
C GLY A 53 -19.80 11.08 -17.13
N THR A 54 -20.27 12.05 -16.34
CA THR A 54 -19.51 12.62 -15.20
C THR A 54 -19.78 11.89 -13.89
N SER A 55 -20.78 11.01 -13.83
CA SER A 55 -21.04 10.08 -12.72
C SER A 55 -19.99 8.96 -12.72
N GLY A 56 -18.72 9.34 -12.62
CA GLY A 56 -17.65 8.46 -12.13
C GLY A 56 -17.89 8.08 -10.67
N PRO A 57 -17.05 7.21 -10.08
CA PRO A 57 -17.30 6.55 -8.80
C PRO A 57 -17.80 7.55 -7.75
N GLU A 58 -18.92 7.17 -7.14
CA GLU A 58 -19.73 7.96 -6.20
C GLU A 58 -18.83 8.81 -5.29
N PRO A 59 -19.10 10.12 -5.12
CA PRO A 59 -18.29 10.96 -4.24
C PRO A 59 -18.14 10.35 -2.84
N ARG A 60 -19.15 9.61 -2.36
CA ARG A 60 -19.10 8.89 -1.09
C ARG A 60 -18.10 7.74 -1.07
N ASP A 61 -18.00 6.97 -2.16
CA ASP A 61 -16.99 5.92 -2.29
C ASP A 61 -15.59 6.52 -2.43
N SER A 62 -15.47 7.63 -3.17
CA SER A 62 -14.19 8.33 -3.32
C SER A 62 -13.69 8.92 -2.00
N GLU A 63 -14.60 9.42 -1.15
CA GLU A 63 -14.24 10.00 0.15
C GLU A 63 -13.94 8.92 1.18
N ALA A 64 -14.71 7.82 1.19
CA ALA A 64 -14.42 6.66 2.03
C ALA A 64 -13.05 6.05 1.68
N LEU A 65 -12.75 5.89 0.40
CA LEU A 65 -11.45 5.38 -0.07
C LEU A 65 -10.29 6.33 0.27
N ARG A 66 -10.51 7.65 0.23
CA ARG A 66 -9.51 8.63 0.67
C ARG A 66 -9.22 8.56 2.16
N MET A 67 -10.26 8.44 2.99
CA MET A 67 -10.09 8.24 4.43
C MET A 67 -9.35 6.94 4.72
N GLU A 68 -9.71 5.85 4.05
CA GLU A 68 -9.03 4.55 4.23
C GLU A 68 -7.55 4.63 3.81
N LEU A 69 -7.23 5.30 2.70
CA LEU A 69 -5.85 5.55 2.29
C LEU A 69 -5.07 6.36 3.32
N ALA A 70 -5.66 7.42 3.88
CA ALA A 70 -5.03 8.24 4.91
C ALA A 70 -4.75 7.43 6.18
N ASP A 71 -5.73 6.64 6.64
CA ASP A 71 -5.59 5.76 7.79
C ASP A 71 -4.49 4.70 7.58
N LEU A 72 -4.45 4.09 6.39
CA LEU A 72 -3.43 3.10 6.05
C LEU A 72 -2.03 3.72 5.98
N GLN A 73 -1.90 4.90 5.38
CA GLN A 73 -0.64 5.64 5.33
C GLN A 73 -0.14 6.00 6.74
N GLN A 74 -1.03 6.46 7.62
CA GLN A 74 -0.69 6.74 9.02
C GLN A 74 -0.22 5.47 9.74
N LYS A 75 -0.93 4.34 9.59
CA LYS A 75 -0.52 3.05 10.17
C LYS A 75 0.83 2.59 9.63
N CYS A 76 1.07 2.70 8.33
CA CYS A 76 2.36 2.37 7.73
C CYS A 76 3.49 3.24 8.29
N SER A 77 3.27 4.54 8.47
CA SER A 77 4.26 5.44 9.05
C SER A 77 4.60 5.06 10.48
N LEU A 78 3.60 4.80 11.32
CA LEU A 78 3.79 4.38 12.71
C LEU A 78 4.54 3.04 12.79
N LEU A 79 4.13 2.06 11.98
CA LEU A 79 4.79 0.76 11.93
C LEU A 79 6.23 0.87 11.43
N MET A 80 6.52 1.74 10.46
CA MET A 80 7.89 1.97 9.99
C MET A 80 8.76 2.61 11.07
N GLU A 81 8.22 3.56 11.84
CA GLU A 81 8.91 4.20 12.95
C GLU A 81 9.20 3.21 14.08
N GLU A 82 8.21 2.41 14.47
CA GLU A 82 8.38 1.34 15.44
C GLU A 82 9.40 0.30 14.96
N ASN A 83 9.36 -0.10 13.69
CA ASN A 83 10.36 -1.02 13.13
C ASN A 83 11.77 -0.45 13.20
N LYS A 84 11.92 0.86 12.94
CA LYS A 84 13.20 1.57 13.05
C LYS A 84 13.67 1.62 14.49
N GLU A 85 12.79 1.92 15.44
CA GLU A 85 13.12 1.96 16.86
C GLU A 85 13.50 0.58 17.39
N LEU A 86 12.73 -0.46 17.05
CA LEU A 86 13.02 -1.84 17.43
C LEU A 86 14.34 -2.31 16.84
N LYS A 87 14.63 -2.03 15.56
CA LYS A 87 15.94 -2.32 14.95
C LYS A 87 17.08 -1.62 15.69
N ASN A 88 16.91 -0.34 16.04
CA ASN A 88 17.91 0.39 16.82
C ASN A 88 18.11 -0.22 18.22
N ARG A 89 17.04 -0.65 18.88
CA ARG A 89 17.10 -1.31 20.19
C ARG A 89 17.76 -2.69 20.12
N VAL A 90 17.57 -3.43 19.04
CA VAL A 90 18.26 -4.72 18.80
C VAL A 90 19.75 -4.47 18.64
N ILE A 91 20.15 -3.53 17.77
CA ILE A 91 21.56 -3.17 17.56
C ILE A 91 22.22 -2.69 18.86
N GLN A 92 21.53 -1.88 19.66
CA GLN A 92 22.02 -1.43 20.97
C GLN A 92 22.17 -2.55 22.01
N ARG A 93 21.46 -3.67 21.86
CA ARG A 93 21.55 -4.83 22.76
C ARG A 93 22.59 -5.85 22.29
N GLU A 94 22.85 -5.91 20.99
CA GLU A 94 23.92 -6.75 20.41
C GLU A 94 25.31 -6.12 20.65
N THR A 95 25.41 -4.79 20.64
CA THR A 95 26.69 -4.07 20.78
C THR A 95 27.42 -4.20 22.13
N PRO A 96 26.77 -4.45 23.29
CA PRO A 96 27.50 -4.68 24.55
C PRO A 96 27.98 -6.12 24.80
N GLN A 97 27.55 -7.14 24.04
CA GLN A 97 27.93 -8.55 24.34
C GLN A 97 29.18 -9.04 23.58
N GLU A 98 29.53 -8.42 22.46
CA GLU A 98 30.70 -8.85 21.67
C GLU A 98 32.01 -8.17 22.10
N VAL A 99 31.94 -6.98 22.71
CA VAL A 99 33.13 -6.17 23.05
C VAL A 99 33.92 -6.75 24.24
N TRP A 100 33.26 -7.41 25.19
CA TRP A 100 33.94 -8.06 26.33
C TRP A 100 34.55 -9.42 25.98
N ARG A 101 34.14 -10.05 24.87
CA ARG A 101 34.69 -11.34 24.45
C ARG A 101 36.04 -11.19 23.74
N ALA A 102 36.36 -9.99 23.25
CA ALA A 102 37.59 -9.69 22.51
C ALA A 102 38.72 -9.09 23.36
N THR A 103 38.50 -8.82 24.65
CA THR A 103 39.44 -8.06 25.49
C THR A 103 40.10 -8.86 26.60
N ASP A 104 40.03 -10.20 26.59
CA ASP A 104 40.69 -11.02 27.60
C ASP A 104 42.22 -11.09 27.34
N PRO A 105 43.08 -10.38 28.09
CA PRO A 105 44.51 -10.23 27.78
C PRO A 105 45.33 -11.49 28.08
N SER A 106 44.71 -12.55 28.62
CA SER A 106 45.40 -13.76 29.09
C SER A 106 45.81 -14.72 27.96
N LEU A 107 45.35 -14.51 26.72
CA LEU A 107 45.66 -15.39 25.57
C LEU A 107 46.77 -14.86 24.65
N ALA A 108 47.23 -13.62 24.82
CA ALA A 108 48.24 -12.98 23.96
C ALA A 108 49.70 -13.26 24.38
N ALA A 109 49.93 -14.06 25.43
CA ALA A 109 51.26 -14.20 26.06
C ALA A 109 52.03 -15.50 25.76
N PHE A 110 51.54 -16.36 24.86
CA PHE A 110 52.27 -17.59 24.50
C PHE A 110 52.56 -17.67 23.00
N GLY A 111 53.80 -17.34 22.62
CA GLY A 111 54.38 -17.75 21.34
C GLY A 111 55.28 -16.74 20.65
N ASN A 112 56.49 -16.55 21.17
CA ASN A 112 57.68 -16.13 20.39
C ASN A 112 57.82 -17.02 19.12
N THR A 113 58.50 -16.65 18.03
CA THR A 113 59.93 -16.29 17.98
C THR A 113 60.28 -15.81 16.57
N THR A 114 61.01 -14.71 16.48
CA THR A 114 61.74 -14.20 15.30
C THR A 114 62.77 -15.21 14.79
N PRO A 115 63.11 -15.19 13.49
CA PRO A 115 64.52 -15.33 13.12
C PRO A 115 65.01 -14.16 12.25
N GLU A 116 66.25 -13.77 12.53
CA GLU A 116 67.08 -12.79 11.81
C GLU A 116 67.22 -13.10 10.31
N PRO A 117 67.40 -12.08 9.45
CA PRO A 117 67.99 -12.28 8.14
C PRO A 117 69.53 -12.21 8.24
N ASP A 118 70.19 -13.36 8.05
CA ASP A 118 71.65 -13.45 7.86
C ASP A 118 72.08 -12.62 6.64
N GLN A 119 72.91 -11.61 6.89
CA GLN A 119 73.83 -11.10 5.89
C GLN A 119 75.10 -11.93 6.00
N ASP A 120 75.47 -12.68 4.96
CA ASP A 120 76.89 -12.78 4.66
C ASP A 120 77.21 -13.02 3.19
N LEU A 121 78.27 -12.33 2.79
CA LEU A 121 78.84 -12.19 1.47
C LEU A 121 79.64 -13.45 1.09
N THR A 122 79.64 -13.80 -0.21
CA THR A 122 80.74 -14.40 -1.01
C THR A 122 80.07 -14.84 -2.33
N GLY A 123 80.45 -14.42 -3.53
CA GLY A 123 81.79 -14.41 -4.10
C GLY A 123 81.88 -15.56 -5.11
N SER A 124 82.09 -15.21 -6.38
CA SER A 124 82.74 -16.05 -7.42
C SER A 124 81.91 -17.26 -7.92
N ASP A 125 81.88 -17.71 -9.18
CA ASP A 125 82.69 -17.54 -10.38
C ASP A 125 81.87 -18.06 -11.60
N LEU A 126 82.35 -17.69 -12.80
CA LEU A 126 82.09 -18.22 -14.17
C LEU A 126 80.90 -17.67 -14.97
#